data_AF-A0A4D6T4J0-F1
#
_entry.id   AF-A0A4D6T4J0-F1
#
_cell.length_a   1.000
_cell.length_b   1.000
_cell.length_c   1.000
_cell.angle_alpha   90.00
_cell.angle_beta   90.00
_cell.angle_gamma   90.00
#
_symmetry.space_group_name_H-M   'P 1'
#
loop_
_entity.id
_entity.type
_entity.pdbx_description
1 polymer ?
#
loop_
_entity_poly.entity_id
_entity_poly.type
_entity_poly.pdbx_seq_one_letter_code
_entity_poly.pdbx_strand_id
1 'polypeptide(L)'
;NKVGLFGLLQSFADLLKLIIKFKVMFFQNRTWLSWLGVYLLVFLSCGYCVVLALAYSGISSNYLMLWFLILTSITGYSLLSVGWGSHNKFALLSCVRSAFGSISFEACFMCVVIMVAVIVGTYGAGGLISSAWLVNLVLP
;
A
#
# COMPACT_ATOMS: atom_id res chain seq x y z
N ASN A 1 7.10 -5.62 -31.80
CA ASN A 1 6.79 -6.42 -30.60
C ASN A 1 7.89 -7.48 -30.43
N LYS A 2 8.90 -7.22 -29.60
CA LYS A 2 10.23 -7.90 -29.67
C LYS A 2 10.45 -8.95 -28.58
N VAL A 3 9.44 -9.23 -27.76
CA VAL A 3 9.51 -10.01 -26.52
C VAL A 3 8.20 -10.78 -26.36
N GLY A 4 8.12 -11.96 -27.00
CA GLY A 4 6.98 -12.89 -26.91
C GLY A 4 5.75 -12.55 -27.75
N LEU A 5 4.77 -13.47 -27.75
CA LEU A 5 3.44 -13.25 -28.35
C LEU A 5 2.72 -12.14 -27.55
N PHE A 6 2.36 -11.04 -28.20
CA PHE A 6 1.64 -9.91 -27.60
C PHE A 6 2.29 -9.24 -26.35
N GLY A 7 3.56 -9.51 -26.03
CA GLY A 7 4.23 -8.88 -24.88
C GLY A 7 3.90 -9.49 -23.52
N LEU A 8 3.12 -10.57 -23.47
CA LEU A 8 2.74 -11.27 -22.23
C LEU A 8 3.94 -11.78 -21.42
N LEU A 9 5.05 -12.11 -22.11
CA LEU A 9 6.27 -12.63 -21.51
C LEU A 9 7.20 -11.52 -20.97
N GLN A 10 6.83 -10.24 -21.08
CA GLN A 10 7.70 -9.13 -20.68
C GLN A 10 7.98 -9.09 -19.17
N SER A 11 6.95 -9.28 -18.34
CA SER A 11 7.10 -9.27 -16.87
C SER A 11 8.02 -10.39 -16.38
N PHE A 12 7.92 -11.58 -16.97
CA PHE A 12 8.81 -12.71 -16.68
C PHE A 12 10.24 -12.43 -17.13
N ALA A 13 10.44 -11.80 -18.30
CA ALA A 13 11.76 -11.44 -18.80
C ALA A 13 12.46 -10.40 -17.89
N ASP A 14 11.74 -9.40 -17.38
CA ASP A 14 12.30 -8.41 -16.45
C ASP A 14 12.64 -9.02 -15.09
N LEU A 15 11.84 -9.97 -14.59
CA LEU A 15 12.13 -10.73 -13.37
C LEU A 15 13.38 -11.60 -13.53
N LEU A 16 13.47 -12.38 -14.61
CA LEU A 16 14.67 -13.19 -14.93
C LEU A 16 15.91 -12.31 -15.06
N LYS A 17 15.78 -11.14 -15.71
CA LYS A 17 16.87 -10.17 -15.84
C LYS A 17 17.37 -9.67 -14.48
N LEU A 18 16.46 -9.41 -13.53
CA LEU A 18 16.82 -9.00 -12.18
C LEU A 18 17.50 -10.12 -11.38
N ILE A 19 17.09 -11.38 -11.57
CA ILE A 19 17.69 -12.56 -10.91
C ILE A 19 19.13 -12.80 -11.40
N ILE A 20 19.36 -12.70 -12.71
CA ILE A 20 20.67 -12.96 -13.32
C ILE A 20 21.65 -11.81 -13.05
N LYS A 21 21.15 -10.59 -12.81
CA LYS A 21 21.98 -9.41 -12.59
C LYS A 21 22.75 -9.53 -11.27
N PHE A 22 24.04 -9.80 -11.37
CA PHE A 22 24.93 -9.86 -10.21
C PHE A 22 24.94 -8.52 -9.47
N LYS A 23 24.64 -8.53 -8.17
CA LYS A 23 24.73 -7.34 -7.32
C LYS A 23 26.18 -7.11 -6.93
N VAL A 24 26.79 -6.07 -7.49
CA VAL A 24 28.07 -5.54 -6.98
C VAL A 24 27.78 -4.78 -5.68
N MET A 25 28.11 -5.39 -4.54
CA MET A 25 27.84 -4.84 -3.20
C MET A 25 28.72 -3.62 -2.83
N PHE A 26 29.76 -3.34 -3.61
CA PHE A 26 30.85 -2.43 -3.19
C PHE A 26 30.44 -0.96 -2.92
N PHE A 27 29.28 -0.49 -3.38
CA PHE A 27 28.93 0.93 -3.32
C PHE A 27 27.67 1.29 -2.52
N GLN A 28 26.93 0.32 -1.96
CA GLN A 28 25.72 0.62 -1.19
C GLN A 28 25.80 0.04 0.22
N ASN A 29 26.23 0.87 1.18
CA ASN A 29 25.96 0.64 2.60
C ASN A 29 24.47 0.79 2.85
N ARG A 30 23.70 -0.29 2.65
CA ARG A 30 22.30 -0.35 3.08
C ARG A 30 22.27 -0.84 4.51
N THR A 31 21.63 -0.06 5.38
CA THR A 31 21.41 -0.51 6.76
C THR A 31 20.35 -1.60 6.82
N TRP A 32 20.36 -2.33 7.93
CA TRP A 32 19.29 -3.24 8.33
C TRP A 32 17.89 -2.57 8.26
N LEU A 33 17.82 -1.27 8.57
CA LEU A 33 16.60 -0.47 8.49
C LEU A 33 16.00 -0.44 7.07
N SER A 34 16.85 -0.32 6.03
CA SER A 34 16.39 -0.31 4.64
C SER A 34 15.79 -1.67 4.23
N TRP A 35 16.40 -2.76 4.70
CA TRP A 35 15.92 -4.11 4.44
C TRP A 35 14.59 -4.39 5.14
N LEU A 36 14.47 -4.01 6.41
CA LEU A 36 13.20 -4.08 7.14
C LEU A 36 12.10 -3.25 6.47
N GLY A 37 12.42 -2.06 6.00
CA GLY A 37 11.47 -1.22 5.28
C GLY A 37 10.93 -1.84 4.00
N VAL A 38 11.81 -2.47 3.20
CA VAL A 38 11.38 -3.19 1.98
C VAL A 38 10.53 -4.41 2.34
N TYR A 39 10.91 -5.16 3.37
CA TYR A 39 10.11 -6.30 3.84
C TYR A 39 8.73 -5.87 4.32
N LEU A 40 8.65 -4.78 5.10
CA LEU A 40 7.38 -4.20 5.54
C LEU A 40 6.51 -3.79 4.37
N LEU A 41 7.05 -3.15 3.33
CA LEU A 41 6.29 -2.79 2.13
C LEU A 41 5.65 -4.00 1.44
N VAL A 42 6.39 -5.11 1.32
CA VAL A 42 5.87 -6.36 0.75
C VAL A 42 4.82 -7.00 1.66
N PHE A 43 5.03 -6.94 2.98
CA PHE A 43 4.04 -7.44 3.94
C PHE A 43 2.74 -6.63 3.89
N LEU A 44 2.85 -5.30 3.79
CA LEU A 44 1.71 -4.38 3.66
C LEU A 44 0.94 -4.62 2.35
N SER A 45 1.63 -4.84 1.23
CA SER A 45 0.97 -5.15 -0.05
C SER A 45 0.17 -6.45 0.02
N CYS A 46 0.72 -7.49 0.66
CA CYS A 46 -0.01 -8.72 0.95
C CYS A 46 -1.21 -8.46 1.88
N GLY A 47 -1.03 -7.62 2.91
CA GLY A 47 -2.10 -7.20 3.82
C GLY A 47 -3.30 -6.59 3.10
N TYR A 48 -3.07 -5.73 2.10
CA TYR A 48 -4.15 -5.19 1.26
C TYR A 48 -4.90 -6.28 0.50
N CYS A 49 -4.18 -7.26 -0.07
CA CYS A 49 -4.82 -8.39 -0.76
C CYS A 49 -5.69 -9.22 0.20
N VAL A 50 -5.26 -9.41 1.45
CA VAL A 50 -6.04 -10.12 2.47
C VAL A 50 -7.30 -9.34 2.84
N VAL A 51 -7.20 -8.02 3.05
CA VAL A 51 -8.38 -7.18 3.34
C VAL A 51 -9.38 -7.21 2.20
N LEU A 52 -8.90 -7.17 0.95
CA LEU A 52 -9.75 -7.31 -0.24
C LEU A 52 -10.43 -8.69 -0.29
N ALA A 53 -9.68 -9.77 -0.07
CA ALA A 53 -10.23 -11.12 -0.05
C ALA A 53 -11.30 -11.29 1.04
N LEU A 54 -11.08 -10.72 2.23
CA LEU A 54 -12.07 -10.70 3.32
C LEU A 54 -13.34 -9.98 2.90
N ALA A 55 -13.23 -8.83 2.24
CA ALA A 55 -14.38 -8.07 1.75
C ALA A 55 -15.24 -8.88 0.76
N TYR A 56 -14.61 -9.64 -0.16
CA TYR A 56 -15.33 -10.46 -1.14
C TYR A 56 -15.85 -11.79 -0.59
N SER A 57 -15.16 -12.36 0.41
CA SER A 57 -15.53 -13.67 0.98
C SER A 57 -16.84 -13.66 1.77
N GLY A 58 -17.44 -12.49 2.00
CA GLY A 58 -18.68 -12.37 2.78
C GLY A 58 -18.50 -12.62 4.28
N ILE A 59 -17.28 -12.91 4.73
CA ILE A 59 -16.93 -13.01 6.15
C ILE A 59 -16.88 -11.58 6.69
N SER A 60 -18.02 -11.12 7.18
CA SER A 60 -18.21 -9.76 7.68
C SER A 60 -17.39 -9.54 8.95
N SER A 61 -16.18 -9.01 8.82
CA SER A 61 -15.55 -8.34 9.96
C SER A 61 -16.25 -6.99 10.15
N ASN A 62 -16.77 -6.75 11.36
CA ASN A 62 -17.48 -5.51 11.72
C ASN A 62 -16.58 -4.26 11.64
N TYR A 63 -15.27 -4.45 11.49
CA TYR A 63 -14.25 -3.41 11.54
C TYR A 63 -13.35 -3.41 10.29
N LEU A 64 -13.84 -3.94 9.16
CA LEU A 64 -13.03 -4.06 7.93
C LEU A 64 -12.44 -2.72 7.47
N MET A 65 -13.25 -1.65 7.53
CA MET A 65 -12.81 -0.32 7.11
C MET A 65 -11.75 0.28 8.06
N LEU A 66 -11.82 -0.06 9.35
CA LEU A 66 -10.79 0.34 10.33
C LEU A 66 -9.48 -0.44 10.12
N TRP A 67 -9.56 -1.73 9.80
CA TRP A 67 -8.39 -2.52 9.41
C TRP A 67 -7.67 -1.94 8.20
N PHE A 68 -8.42 -1.48 7.20
CA PHE A 68 -7.85 -0.80 6.04
C PHE A 68 -7.10 0.48 6.43
N LEU A 69 -7.66 1.30 7.33
CA LEU A 69 -6.99 2.50 7.85
C LEU A 69 -5.68 2.19 8.59
N ILE A 70 -5.66 1.13 9.38
CA ILE A 70 -4.45 0.70 10.10
C ILE A 70 -3.37 0.31 9.08
N LEU A 71 -3.69 -0.47 8.05
CA LEU A 71 -2.72 -0.84 7.02
C LEU A 71 -2.18 0.40 6.28
N THR A 72 -3.04 1.36 5.91
CA THR A 72 -2.61 2.59 5.23
C THR A 72 -1.65 3.41 6.08
N SER A 73 -1.90 3.54 7.39
CA SER A 73 -1.04 4.31 8.30
C SER A 73 0.39 3.77 8.40
N ILE A 74 0.55 2.44 8.38
CA ILE A 74 1.84 1.79 8.51
C ILE A 74 2.69 1.97 7.23
N THR A 75 2.06 2.20 6.06
CA THR A 75 2.78 2.38 4.79
C THR A 75 3.72 3.59 4.80
N GLY A 76 3.31 4.72 5.37
CA GLY A 76 4.15 5.92 5.45
C GLY A 76 5.46 5.67 6.21
N TYR A 77 5.38 4.93 7.33
CA TYR A 77 6.54 4.56 8.13
C TYR A 77 7.49 3.60 7.40
N SER A 78 6.93 2.62 6.67
CA SER A 78 7.75 1.71 5.86
C SER A 78 8.56 2.48 4.80
N LEU A 79 7.95 3.47 4.16
CA LEU A 79 8.56 4.29 3.12
C LEU A 79 9.68 5.20 3.68
N LEU A 80 9.47 5.76 4.87
CA LEU A 80 10.48 6.52 5.60
C LEU A 80 11.70 5.66 5.96
N SER A 81 11.46 4.45 6.46
CA SER A 81 12.53 3.53 6.90
C SER A 81 13.45 3.09 5.75
N VAL A 82 12.90 2.89 4.55
CA VAL A 82 13.68 2.57 3.33
C VAL A 82 14.63 3.71 2.98
N GLY A 83 14.12 4.95 3.02
CA GLY A 83 14.89 6.15 2.68
C GLY A 83 16.01 6.44 3.66
N TRP A 84 15.71 6.39 4.96
CA TRP A 84 16.68 6.62 6.02
C TRP A 84 17.84 5.61 5.96
N GLY A 85 17.55 4.35 5.65
CA GLY A 85 18.56 3.29 5.62
C GLY A 85 19.49 3.30 4.39
N SER A 86 19.32 4.22 3.45
CA SER A 86 20.11 4.31 2.21
C SER A 86 21.36 5.20 2.31
N HIS A 87 21.57 5.88 3.43
CA HIS A 87 22.75 6.73 3.71
C HIS A 87 23.11 7.74 2.59
N ASN A 88 22.11 8.23 1.84
CA ASN A 88 22.29 9.28 0.84
C ASN A 88 21.34 10.45 1.13
N LYS A 89 21.86 11.69 1.17
CA LYS A 89 21.09 12.91 1.42
C LYS A 89 19.94 13.09 0.42
N PHE A 90 20.15 12.77 -0.85
CA PHE A 90 19.11 12.90 -1.89
C PHE A 90 17.98 11.87 -1.73
N ALA A 91 18.34 10.64 -1.37
CA ALA A 91 17.36 9.59 -1.12
C ALA A 91 16.54 9.91 0.13
N LEU A 92 17.18 10.39 1.20
CA LEU A 92 16.50 10.80 2.43
C LEU A 92 15.50 11.94 2.19
N LEU A 93 15.92 13.01 1.50
CA LEU A 93 15.02 14.13 1.17
C LEU A 93 13.83 13.68 0.32
N SER A 94 14.07 12.80 -0.66
CA SER A 94 13.01 12.28 -1.52
C SER A 94 12.00 11.44 -0.74
N CYS A 95 12.49 10.57 0.16
CA CYS A 95 11.63 9.72 0.98
C CYS A 95 10.82 10.51 2.01
N VAL A 96 11.40 11.55 2.62
CA VAL A 96 10.67 12.45 3.53
C VAL A 96 9.54 13.16 2.79
N ARG A 97 9.79 13.67 1.58
CA ARG A 97 8.76 14.33 0.77
C ARG A 97 7.62 13.38 0.39
N SER A 98 7.93 12.13 0.01
CA SER A 98 6.90 11.13 -0.25
C SER A 98 6.12 10.72 1.00
N ALA A 99 6.77 10.65 2.17
CA ALA A 99 6.12 10.30 3.42
C ALA A 99 5.14 11.39 3.90
N PHE A 100 5.51 12.67 3.76
CA PHE A 100 4.58 13.78 4.00
C PHE A 100 3.40 13.76 3.01
N GLY A 101 3.66 13.46 1.74
CA GLY A 101 2.60 13.25 0.76
C GLY A 101 1.63 12.15 1.20
N SER A 102 2.14 10.97 1.55
CA SER A 102 1.29 9.85 2.00
C SER A 102 0.49 10.19 3.25
N ILE A 103 1.08 10.86 4.25
CA ILE A 103 0.37 11.21 5.49
C ILE A 103 -0.79 12.19 5.23
N SER A 104 -0.60 13.12 4.29
CA SER A 104 -1.64 14.09 3.93
C SER A 104 -2.83 13.41 3.24
N PHE A 105 -2.56 12.47 2.33
CA PHE A 105 -3.62 11.68 1.69
C PHE A 105 -4.31 10.73 2.66
N GLU A 106 -3.57 10.17 3.62
CA GLU A 106 -4.14 9.32 4.67
C GLU A 106 -5.10 10.09 5.57
N ALA A 107 -4.75 11.31 5.99
CA ALA A 107 -5.63 12.16 6.79
C ALA A 107 -6.92 12.50 6.02
N CYS A 108 -6.82 12.84 4.73
CA CYS A 108 -8.00 13.05 3.89
C CYS A 108 -8.85 11.77 3.76
N PHE A 109 -8.20 10.62 3.58
CA PHE A 109 -8.88 9.34 3.46
C PHE A 109 -9.60 8.93 4.77
N MET A 110 -9.00 9.18 5.93
CA MET A 110 -9.64 9.01 7.24
C MET A 110 -10.94 9.83 7.35
N CYS A 111 -10.92 11.09 6.93
CA CYS A 111 -12.11 11.94 6.93
C CYS A 111 -13.23 11.35 6.06
N VAL A 112 -12.90 10.88 4.85
CA VAL A 112 -13.87 10.24 3.94
C VAL A 112 -14.46 8.98 4.55
N VAL A 113 -13.61 8.12 5.14
CA VAL A 113 -14.05 6.89 5.82
C VAL A 113 -15.01 7.18 6.98
N ILE A 114 -14.74 8.21 7.79
CA ILE A 114 -15.62 8.60 8.89
C ILE A 114 -16.97 9.10 8.37
N MET A 115 -16.98 9.93 7.32
CA MET A 115 -18.22 10.40 6.69
C MET A 115 -19.08 9.24 6.18
N VAL A 116 -18.47 8.26 5.51
CA VAL A 116 -19.17 7.03 5.07
C VAL A 116 -19.71 6.25 6.28
N ALA A 117 -18.90 6.09 7.33
CA ALA A 117 -19.33 5.35 8.52
C ALA A 117 -20.53 5.99 9.23
N VAL A 118 -20.64 7.32 9.24
CA VAL A 118 -21.80 8.03 9.80
C VAL A 118 -23.07 7.77 8.99
N ILE A 119 -22.97 7.72 7.66
CA ILE A 119 -24.12 7.46 6.77
C ILE A 119 -24.60 6.01 6.89
N VAL A 120 -23.66 5.06 6.98
CA VAL A 120 -23.95 3.61 7.01
C VAL A 120 -24.25 3.11 8.44
N GLY A 121 -23.78 3.81 9.47
CA GLY A 121 -23.92 3.43 10.89
C GLY A 121 -23.08 2.22 11.32
N THR A 122 -22.26 1.66 10.42
CA THR A 122 -21.38 0.51 10.70
C THR A 122 -20.04 0.62 9.96
N TYR A 123 -19.01 -0.06 10.46
CA TYR A 123 -17.67 -0.14 9.85
C TYR A 123 -17.44 -1.45 9.06
N GLY A 124 -18.49 -2.28 8.93
CA GLY A 124 -18.44 -3.57 8.26
C GLY A 124 -18.68 -3.45 6.75
N ALA A 125 -18.07 -4.36 5.98
CA ALA A 125 -18.25 -4.39 4.52
C ALA A 125 -19.70 -4.67 4.10
N GLY A 126 -20.41 -5.53 4.83
CA GLY A 126 -21.81 -5.88 4.51
C GLY A 126 -22.77 -4.69 4.58
N GLY A 127 -22.64 -3.84 5.61
CA GLY A 127 -23.43 -2.62 5.74
C GLY A 127 -23.20 -1.68 4.56
N LEU A 128 -21.93 -1.48 4.19
CA LEU A 128 -21.49 -0.62 3.09
C LEU A 128 -22.09 -1.04 1.74
N ILE A 129 -22.15 -2.35 1.46
CA ILE A 129 -22.74 -2.89 0.22
C ILE A 129 -24.26 -2.67 0.20
N SER A 130 -24.93 -2.88 1.33
CA SER A 130 -26.39 -2.75 1.42
C SER A 130 -26.88 -1.30 1.26
N SER A 131 -26.15 -0.33 1.82
CA SER A 131 -26.50 1.09 1.78
C SER A 131 -25.72 1.86 0.70
N ALA A 132 -25.12 1.16 -0.28
CA ALA A 132 -24.31 1.77 -1.32
C ALA A 132 -25.06 2.87 -2.10
N TRP A 133 -26.37 2.73 -2.26
CA TRP A 133 -27.21 3.73 -2.92
C TRP A 133 -27.31 5.04 -2.12
N LEU A 134 -27.41 4.97 -0.80
CA LEU A 134 -27.42 6.14 0.08
C LEU A 134 -26.06 6.85 0.08
N VAL A 135 -24.97 6.09 0.03
CA VAL A 135 -23.61 6.64 -0.04
C VAL A 135 -23.41 7.42 -1.34
N ASN A 136 -23.84 6.87 -2.48
CA ASN A 136 -23.75 7.54 -3.79
C ASN A 136 -24.66 8.79 -3.92
N LEU A 137 -25.70 8.92 -3.09
CA LEU A 137 -26.60 10.06 -3.12
C LEU A 137 -26.11 11.22 -2.24
N VAL A 138 -25.42 10.89 -1.15
CA VAL A 138 -24.95 11.88 -0.14
C VAL A 138 -23.55 12.39 -0.45
N LEU A 139 -22.68 11.56 -1.04
CA LEU A 139 -21.36 11.98 -1.46
C LEU A 139 -21.43 12.56 -2.88
N PRO A 140 -20.84 13.76 -3.13
CA PRO A 140 -20.71 14.31 -4.47
C PRO A 140 -19.75 13.48 -5.35
#